data_AF-A0A6I3KRT2-F1
#
_entry.id   AF-A0A6I3KRT2-F1
#
_cell.length_a   1.000
_cell.length_b   1.000
_cell.length_c   1.000
_cell.angle_alpha   90.00
_cell.angle_beta   90.00
_cell.angle_gamma   90.00
#
_symmetry.space_group_name_H-M   'P 1'
#
loop_
_entity.id
_entity.type
_entity.pdbx_description
1 polymer ?
#
loop_
_entity_poly.entity_id
_entity_poly.type
_entity_poly.pdbx_seq_one_letter_code
_entity_poly.pdbx_strand_id
1 'polypeptide(L)'
;MAVESLSTQDRLEELDAGERAVRAAFTLSYQDLPPRRQRLFRRLGLHPGDDFDAPAAAALDNIPVPVARRELGALYVDHLLEETAAGRFRLHDLLRDYARTLVAEDADDDRERAQARLLSYYEHTAFRASRRLARITRLRAVPVDVPPSSVRVFTNAREAARWLRVEQDNLLAWLDHGARQQLSEITMR
;
A
#
# COMPACT_ATOMS: atom_id res chain seq x y z
N MET A 1 32.98 38.94 -6.56
CA MET A 1 32.33 37.63 -6.27
C MET A 1 30.84 37.83 -6.47
N ALA A 2 30.34 37.53 -7.67
CA ALA A 2 28.93 37.66 -8.01
C ALA A 2 28.26 36.30 -7.78
N VAL A 3 27.24 36.27 -6.93
CA VAL A 3 26.36 35.12 -6.79
C VAL A 3 25.37 35.23 -7.93
N GLU A 4 25.53 34.36 -8.92
CA GLU A 4 24.71 34.30 -10.13
C GLU A 4 23.29 33.87 -9.73
N SER A 5 22.34 34.81 -9.85
CA SER A 5 20.92 34.56 -9.62
C SER A 5 20.36 33.84 -10.84
N LEU A 6 20.39 32.50 -10.82
CA LEU A 6 19.66 31.67 -11.79
C LEU A 6 18.22 32.17 -11.93
N SER A 7 17.75 32.36 -13.16
CA SER A 7 16.39 32.81 -13.41
C SER A 7 15.39 31.76 -12.92
N THR A 8 14.17 32.17 -12.56
CA THR A 8 13.13 31.22 -12.12
C THR A 8 12.88 30.11 -13.15
N GLN A 9 13.07 30.41 -14.43
CA GLN A 9 12.90 29.44 -15.51
C GLN A 9 14.03 28.41 -15.54
N ASP A 10 15.29 28.82 -15.35
CA ASP A 10 16.43 27.89 -15.23
C ASP A 10 16.25 26.93 -14.05
N ARG A 11 15.75 27.43 -12.92
CA ARG A 11 15.45 26.60 -11.74
C ARG A 11 14.33 25.59 -11.99
N LEU A 12 13.28 25.98 -12.73
CA LEU A 12 12.19 25.06 -13.08
C LEU A 12 12.67 23.97 -14.06
N GLU A 13 13.47 24.34 -15.05
CA GLU A 13 14.05 23.40 -16.01
C GLU A 13 15.00 22.40 -15.34
N GLU A 14 15.79 22.84 -14.34
CA GLU A 14 16.67 21.98 -13.55
C GLU A 14 15.86 21.00 -12.65
N LEU A 15 14.78 21.47 -12.03
CA LEU A 15 13.86 20.61 -11.27
C LEU A 15 13.21 19.55 -12.16
N ASP A 16 12.71 19.94 -13.33
CA ASP A 16 12.12 19.03 -14.33
C ASP A 16 13.14 18.00 -14.83
N ALA A 17 14.39 18.42 -15.06
CA ALA A 17 15.47 17.52 -15.46
C ALA A 17 15.81 16.53 -14.35
N GLY A 18 15.85 16.99 -13.10
CA GLY A 18 16.03 16.15 -11.91
C GLY A 18 14.91 15.11 -11.77
N GLU A 19 13.65 15.53 -11.89
CA GLU A 19 12.49 14.63 -11.81
C GLU A 19 12.52 13.56 -12.92
N ARG A 20 12.86 13.94 -14.15
CA ARG A 20 13.05 13.00 -15.26
C ARG A 20 14.15 11.99 -14.98
N ALA A 21 15.29 12.43 -14.43
CA ALA A 21 16.40 11.55 -14.09
C ALA A 21 16.01 10.55 -12.99
N VAL A 22 15.31 11.02 -11.96
CA VAL A 22 14.79 10.16 -10.87
C VAL A 22 13.81 9.11 -11.42
N ARG A 23 12.86 9.53 -12.26
CA ARG A 23 11.90 8.61 -12.89
C ARG A 23 12.58 7.57 -13.79
N ALA A 24 13.62 7.98 -14.53
CA ALA A 24 14.41 7.07 -15.35
C ALA A 24 15.16 6.04 -14.49
N ALA A 25 15.75 6.46 -13.36
CA ALA A 25 16.39 5.55 -12.41
C ALA A 25 15.39 4.55 -11.82
N PHE A 26 14.21 4.99 -11.37
CA PHE A 26 13.16 4.08 -10.90
C PHE A 26 12.71 3.10 -11.98
N THR A 27 12.62 3.55 -13.23
CA THR A 27 12.27 2.69 -14.36
C THR A 27 13.30 1.59 -14.57
N LEU A 28 14.58 1.91 -14.50
CA LEU A 28 15.65 0.91 -14.60
C LEU A 28 15.63 -0.07 -13.43
N SER A 29 15.51 0.43 -12.19
CA SER A 29 15.41 -0.42 -10.99
C SER A 29 14.20 -1.35 -11.06
N TYR A 30 13.05 -0.85 -11.53
CA TYR A 30 11.84 -1.63 -11.70
C TYR A 30 11.97 -2.70 -12.80
N GLN A 31 12.59 -2.36 -13.94
CA GLN A 31 12.78 -3.29 -15.05
C GLN A 31 13.72 -4.45 -14.70
N ASP A 32 14.69 -4.23 -13.81
CA ASP A 32 15.61 -5.28 -13.33
C ASP A 32 14.94 -6.26 -12.35
N LEU A 33 13.78 -5.90 -11.80
CA LEU A 33 13.06 -6.78 -10.88
C LEU A 33 12.52 -8.04 -11.58
N PRO A 34 12.52 -9.19 -10.89
CA PRO A 34 11.81 -10.37 -11.37
C PRO A 34 10.30 -10.09 -11.56
N PRO A 35 9.61 -10.75 -12.50
CA PRO A 35 8.21 -10.45 -12.85
C PRO A 35 7.23 -10.47 -11.66
N ARG A 36 7.44 -11.38 -10.70
CA ARG A 36 6.64 -11.46 -9.47
C ARG A 36 6.79 -10.21 -8.61
N ARG A 37 8.02 -9.67 -8.50
CA ARG A 37 8.33 -8.51 -7.67
C ARG A 37 7.89 -7.21 -8.34
N GLN A 38 7.99 -7.13 -9.67
CA GLN A 38 7.34 -6.07 -10.44
C GLN A 38 5.85 -6.00 -10.16
N ARG A 39 5.15 -7.15 -10.26
CA ARG A 39 3.73 -7.24 -9.95
C ARG A 39 3.43 -6.79 -8.52
N LEU A 40 4.18 -7.27 -7.52
CA LEU A 40 3.99 -6.84 -6.14
C LEU A 40 4.19 -5.32 -5.99
N PHE A 41 5.27 -4.77 -6.54
CA PHE A 41 5.57 -3.34 -6.49
C PHE A 41 4.42 -2.49 -7.07
N ARG A 42 3.91 -2.86 -8.25
CA ARG A 42 2.72 -2.21 -8.82
C ARG A 42 1.53 -2.31 -7.86
N ARG A 43 1.24 -3.51 -7.36
CA ARG A 43 0.12 -3.72 -6.43
C ARG A 43 0.23 -2.87 -5.18
N LEU A 44 1.41 -2.69 -4.59
CA LEU A 44 1.62 -1.81 -3.43
C LEU A 44 1.22 -0.35 -3.69
N GLY A 45 1.29 0.13 -4.94
CA GLY A 45 0.78 1.45 -5.33
C GLY A 45 -0.74 1.63 -5.15
N LEU A 46 -1.50 0.54 -5.05
CA LEU A 46 -2.94 0.55 -4.73
C LEU A 46 -3.24 0.69 -3.24
N HIS A 47 -2.24 0.61 -2.35
CA HIS A 47 -2.44 0.76 -0.92
C HIS A 47 -2.71 2.24 -0.56
N PRO A 48 -3.88 2.59 0.00
CA PRO A 48 -4.23 3.98 0.28
C PRO A 48 -3.50 4.53 1.51
N GLY A 49 -3.11 3.68 2.45
CA GLY A 49 -2.37 4.06 3.66
C GLY A 49 -0.87 4.26 3.43
N ASP A 50 -0.20 4.90 4.39
CA ASP A 50 1.19 5.35 4.27
C ASP A 50 2.20 4.22 4.38
N ASP A 51 1.91 3.21 5.20
CA ASP A 51 2.75 2.04 5.37
C ASP A 51 1.92 0.74 5.37
N PHE A 52 2.59 -0.40 5.29
CA PHE A 52 1.96 -1.72 5.25
C PHE A 52 2.90 -2.80 5.78
N ASP A 53 2.32 -3.93 6.19
CA ASP A 53 3.06 -5.12 6.57
C ASP A 53 2.91 -6.26 5.55
N ALA A 54 3.61 -7.37 5.80
CA ALA A 54 3.56 -8.54 4.94
C ALA A 54 2.16 -9.15 4.78
N PRO A 55 1.32 -9.29 5.84
CA PRO A 55 -0.08 -9.68 5.68
C PRO A 55 -0.92 -8.78 4.75
N ALA A 56 -0.79 -7.46 4.86
CA ALA A 56 -1.48 -6.53 3.97
C ALA A 56 -1.01 -6.69 2.50
N ALA A 57 0.31 -6.74 2.28
CA ALA A 57 0.88 -6.98 0.95
C ALA A 57 0.46 -8.34 0.36
N ALA A 58 0.39 -9.38 1.20
CA ALA A 58 -0.07 -10.71 0.83
C ALA A 58 -1.54 -10.72 0.37
N ALA A 59 -2.42 -9.99 1.07
CA ALA A 59 -3.81 -9.84 0.69
C ALA A 59 -3.95 -9.14 -0.68
N LEU A 60 -3.22 -8.04 -0.84
CA LEU A 60 -3.26 -7.20 -2.03
C LEU A 60 -2.81 -7.99 -3.28
N ASP A 61 -1.72 -8.74 -3.17
CA ASP A 61 -1.14 -9.51 -4.27
C ASP A 61 -1.68 -10.94 -4.40
N ASN A 62 -2.54 -11.40 -3.47
CA ASN A 62 -3.07 -12.78 -3.41
C ASN A 62 -1.98 -13.86 -3.35
N ILE A 63 -1.05 -13.72 -2.40
CA ILE A 63 0.08 -14.64 -2.22
C ILE A 63 0.23 -15.03 -0.75
N PRO A 64 0.92 -16.14 -0.42
CA PRO A 64 1.17 -16.49 0.97
C PRO A 64 2.01 -15.44 1.71
N VAL A 65 1.69 -15.18 2.99
CA VAL A 65 2.41 -14.20 3.84
C VAL A 65 3.94 -14.41 3.87
N PRO A 66 4.48 -15.64 3.96
CA PRO A 66 5.94 -15.84 3.91
C PRO A 66 6.55 -15.38 2.58
N VAL A 67 5.82 -15.53 1.47
CA VAL A 67 6.26 -15.07 0.15
C VAL A 67 6.23 -13.56 0.09
N ALA A 68 5.15 -12.92 0.51
CA ALA A 68 5.06 -11.46 0.57
C ALA A 68 6.19 -10.86 1.42
N ARG A 69 6.47 -11.43 2.60
CA ARG A 69 7.58 -10.99 3.47
C ARG A 69 8.93 -11.02 2.75
N ARG A 70 9.22 -12.11 2.02
CA ARG A 70 10.47 -12.23 1.27
C ARG A 70 10.57 -11.19 0.15
N GLU A 71 9.49 -11.01 -0.61
CA GLU A 71 9.49 -10.04 -1.71
C GLU A 71 9.56 -8.58 -1.21
N LEU A 72 8.92 -8.26 -0.07
CA LEU A 72 9.07 -6.96 0.59
C LEU A 72 10.50 -6.72 1.07
N GLY A 73 11.13 -7.73 1.67
CA GLY A 73 12.53 -7.65 2.07
C GLY A 73 13.47 -7.44 0.88
N ALA A 74 13.20 -8.08 -0.25
CA ALA A 74 13.97 -7.86 -1.47
C ALA A 74 13.76 -6.45 -2.04
N LEU A 75 12.51 -5.96 -2.11
CA LEU A 75 12.22 -4.58 -2.52
C LEU A 75 12.89 -3.54 -1.62
N TYR A 76 12.99 -3.81 -0.32
CA TYR A 76 13.72 -2.96 0.63
C TYR A 76 15.23 -2.96 0.34
N VAL A 77 15.83 -4.12 0.07
CA VAL A 77 17.25 -4.23 -0.35
C VAL A 77 17.50 -3.51 -1.68
N ASP A 78 16.54 -3.56 -2.60
CA ASP A 78 16.59 -2.87 -3.90
C ASP A 78 16.31 -1.35 -3.77
N HIS A 79 16.16 -0.82 -2.55
CA HIS A 79 15.85 0.58 -2.24
C HIS A 79 14.54 1.12 -2.85
N LEU A 80 13.60 0.21 -3.15
CA LEU A 80 12.27 0.54 -3.66
C LEU A 80 11.22 0.64 -2.55
N LEU A 81 11.61 0.34 -1.31
CA LEU A 81 10.82 0.51 -0.10
C LEU A 81 11.69 1.03 1.03
N GLU A 82 11.06 1.66 2.01
CA GLU A 82 11.67 2.01 3.28
C GLU A 82 11.04 1.22 4.42
N GLU A 83 11.84 0.80 5.39
CA GLU A 83 11.34 0.19 6.62
C GLU A 83 11.13 1.29 7.67
N THR A 84 9.87 1.60 8.00
CA THR A 84 9.50 2.64 8.98
C THR A 84 9.62 2.15 10.43
N ALA A 85 9.41 0.85 10.61
CA ALA A 85 9.58 0.10 11.85
C ALA A 85 9.77 -1.37 11.50
N ALA A 86 10.26 -2.19 12.43
CA ALA A 86 10.51 -3.61 12.18
C ALA A 86 9.29 -4.33 11.55
N GLY A 87 9.42 -4.74 10.29
CA GLY A 87 8.38 -5.41 9.50
C GLY A 87 7.28 -4.50 8.94
N ARG A 88 7.46 -3.17 8.96
CA ARG A 88 6.59 -2.17 8.36
C ARG A 88 7.32 -1.44 7.25
N PHE A 89 6.71 -1.41 6.08
CA PHE A 89 7.31 -0.85 4.89
C PHE A 89 6.44 0.27 4.34
N ARG A 90 7.07 1.27 3.73
CA ARG A 90 6.39 2.30 2.95
C ARG A 90 7.01 2.46 1.58
N LEU A 91 6.17 2.87 0.63
CA LEU A 91 6.64 3.53 -0.59
C LEU A 91 6.83 5.01 -0.25
N HIS A 92 8.03 5.53 -0.52
CA HIS A 92 8.23 6.97 -0.49
C HIS A 92 7.38 7.66 -1.57
N ASP A 93 7.02 8.92 -1.36
CA ASP A 93 6.04 9.65 -2.19
C ASP A 93 6.30 9.51 -3.70
N LEU A 94 7.54 9.74 -4.15
CA LEU A 94 7.88 9.59 -5.57
C LEU A 94 7.75 8.16 -6.10
N LEU A 95 8.12 7.15 -5.30
CA LEU A 95 7.97 5.74 -5.67
C LEU A 95 6.51 5.30 -5.63
N ARG A 96 5.70 5.89 -4.75
CA ARG A 96 4.26 5.67 -4.69
C ARG A 96 3.58 6.22 -5.94
N ASP A 97 3.93 7.44 -6.35
CA ASP A 97 3.42 8.03 -7.58
C ASP A 97 3.87 7.24 -8.80
N TYR A 98 5.14 6.83 -8.85
CA TYR A 98 5.65 5.95 -9.89
C TYR A 98 4.88 4.61 -9.95
N ALA A 99 4.69 3.92 -8.82
CA ALA A 99 3.92 2.68 -8.74
C ALA A 99 2.47 2.87 -9.20
N ARG A 100 1.84 4.00 -8.87
CA ARG A 100 0.48 4.34 -9.34
C ARG A 100 0.43 4.54 -10.86
N THR A 101 1.46 5.13 -11.47
CA THR A 101 1.52 5.22 -12.95
C THR A 101 1.59 3.84 -13.60
N LEU A 102 2.34 2.91 -13.00
CA LEU A 102 2.44 1.54 -13.50
C LEU A 102 1.15 0.73 -13.29
N VAL A 103 0.43 1.00 -12.21
CA VAL A 103 -0.87 0.36 -11.94
C VAL A 103 -1.89 0.68 -13.03
N ALA A 104 -1.84 1.87 -13.64
CA ALA A 104 -2.72 2.24 -14.74
C ALA A 104 -2.57 1.33 -15.98
N GLU A 105 -1.46 0.59 -16.08
CA GLU A 105 -1.22 -0.40 -17.14
C GLU A 105 -1.89 -1.75 -16.88
N ASP A 106 -2.25 -2.07 -15.63
CA ASP A 106 -3.00 -3.29 -15.29
C ASP A 106 -4.49 -3.13 -15.68
N ALA A 107 -5.18 -4.21 -16.04
CA ALA A 107 -6.61 -4.15 -16.33
C ALA A 107 -7.44 -3.66 -15.13
N ASP A 108 -8.48 -2.85 -15.37
CA ASP A 108 -9.34 -2.25 -14.34
C ASP A 108 -9.87 -3.27 -13.34
N ASP A 109 -10.42 -4.36 -13.88
CA ASP A 109 -10.96 -5.51 -13.16
C ASP A 109 -9.94 -6.16 -12.21
N ASP A 110 -8.67 -6.15 -12.62
CA ASP A 110 -7.56 -6.68 -11.83
C ASP A 110 -7.20 -5.75 -10.67
N ARG A 111 -7.26 -4.43 -10.87
CA ARG A 111 -7.01 -3.43 -9.82
C ARG A 111 -8.08 -3.48 -8.75
N GLU A 112 -9.34 -3.50 -9.15
CA GLU A 112 -10.50 -3.58 -8.26
C GLU A 112 -10.46 -4.85 -7.42
N ARG A 113 -10.18 -6.02 -8.04
CA ARG A 113 -10.00 -7.28 -7.31
C ARG A 113 -8.90 -7.19 -6.24
N ALA A 114 -7.79 -6.51 -6.52
CA ALA A 114 -6.70 -6.34 -5.56
C ALA A 114 -7.11 -5.47 -4.37
N GLN A 115 -7.76 -4.35 -4.64
CA GLN A 115 -8.28 -3.47 -3.60
C GLN A 115 -9.34 -4.18 -2.74
N ALA A 116 -10.26 -4.93 -3.36
CA ALA A 116 -11.28 -5.70 -2.65
C ALA A 116 -10.68 -6.75 -1.70
N ARG A 117 -9.61 -7.45 -2.12
CA ARG A 117 -8.90 -8.40 -1.24
C ARG A 117 -8.25 -7.71 -0.05
N LEU A 118 -7.65 -6.54 -0.26
CA LEU A 118 -7.01 -5.80 0.83
C LEU A 118 -8.04 -5.23 1.81
N LEU A 119 -9.16 -4.71 1.31
CA LEU A 119 -10.28 -4.28 2.13
C LEU A 119 -10.81 -5.44 2.98
N SER A 120 -11.08 -6.59 2.33
CA SER A 120 -11.53 -7.81 3.02
C SER A 120 -10.54 -8.23 4.11
N TYR A 121 -9.23 -8.15 3.87
CA TYR A 121 -8.21 -8.42 4.89
C TYR A 121 -8.34 -7.49 6.11
N TYR A 122 -8.46 -6.19 5.91
CA TYR A 122 -8.58 -5.21 6.99
C TYR A 122 -9.87 -5.41 7.78
N GLU A 123 -11.01 -5.64 7.11
CA GLU A 123 -12.30 -5.90 7.74
C GLU A 123 -12.26 -7.14 8.66
N HIS A 124 -11.76 -8.27 8.15
CA HIS A 124 -11.65 -9.51 8.94
C HIS A 124 -10.69 -9.37 10.10
N THR A 125 -9.55 -8.72 9.86
CA THR A 125 -8.52 -8.56 10.89
C THR A 125 -9.02 -7.61 11.99
N ALA A 126 -9.67 -6.51 11.63
CA ALA A 126 -10.31 -5.60 12.58
C ALA A 126 -11.45 -6.28 13.36
N PHE A 127 -12.26 -7.11 12.71
CA PHE A 127 -13.30 -7.90 13.38
C PHE A 127 -12.70 -8.87 14.40
N ARG A 128 -11.64 -9.61 14.04
CA ARG A 128 -10.93 -10.52 14.96
C ARG A 128 -10.30 -9.79 16.13
N ALA A 129 -9.65 -8.64 15.88
CA ALA A 129 -9.08 -7.81 16.93
C ALA A 129 -10.16 -7.33 17.91
N SER A 130 -11.29 -6.85 17.38
CA SER A 130 -12.43 -6.36 18.16
C SER A 130 -13.06 -7.45 19.04
N ARG A 131 -13.24 -8.66 18.49
CA ARG A 131 -13.70 -9.82 19.27
C ARG A 131 -12.75 -10.17 20.40
N ARG A 132 -11.44 -10.12 20.16
CA ARG A 132 -10.43 -10.45 21.19
C ARG A 132 -10.39 -9.44 22.33
N LEU A 133 -10.77 -8.19 22.06
CA LEU A 133 -10.84 -7.11 23.04
C LEU A 133 -12.12 -7.11 23.88
N ALA A 134 -13.09 -7.97 23.56
CA ALA A 134 -14.43 -8.00 24.18
C ALA A 134 -15.16 -6.64 24.16
N ARG A 135 -14.71 -5.68 23.33
CA ARG A 135 -15.11 -4.28 23.40
C ARG A 135 -16.21 -3.90 22.41
N ILE A 136 -16.53 -4.77 21.44
CA ILE A 136 -17.50 -4.45 20.40
C ILE A 136 -18.35 -5.68 20.04
N THR A 137 -19.50 -5.84 20.69
CA THR A 137 -20.57 -6.79 20.33
C THR A 137 -21.41 -6.33 19.13
N ARG A 138 -21.14 -5.13 18.58
CA ARG A 138 -21.98 -4.47 17.55
C ARG A 138 -21.35 -4.40 16.15
N LEU A 139 -20.13 -4.87 15.94
CA LEU A 139 -19.66 -5.05 14.56
C LEU A 139 -20.51 -6.16 13.97
N ARG A 140 -21.37 -5.78 13.03
CA ARG A 140 -22.16 -6.72 12.22
C ARG A 140 -21.18 -7.79 11.77
N ALA A 141 -21.53 -9.07 12.01
CA ALA A 141 -20.74 -10.17 11.49
C ALA A 141 -20.51 -9.88 10.01
N VAL A 142 -19.26 -9.66 9.62
CA VAL A 142 -18.93 -9.46 8.21
C VAL A 142 -19.41 -10.74 7.54
N PRO A 143 -20.44 -10.70 6.68
CA PRO A 143 -20.88 -11.90 6.01
C PRO A 143 -19.79 -12.20 4.99
N VAL A 144 -18.90 -13.13 5.30
CA VAL A 144 -17.82 -13.45 4.38
C VAL A 144 -17.73 -14.95 4.22
N ASP A 145 -17.70 -15.32 2.94
CA ASP A 145 -16.89 -16.38 2.37
C ASP A 145 -15.57 -16.65 3.12
N VAL A 146 -14.95 -17.78 2.77
CA VAL A 146 -13.69 -18.27 3.33
C VAL A 146 -12.70 -17.12 3.63
N PRO A 147 -12.27 -16.94 4.90
CA PRO A 147 -11.43 -15.81 5.28
C PRO A 147 -10.13 -15.82 4.46
N PRO A 148 -9.63 -14.64 4.02
CA PRO A 148 -8.36 -14.57 3.31
C PRO A 148 -7.26 -15.27 4.09
N SER A 149 -6.41 -16.03 3.40
CA SER A 149 -5.31 -16.79 4.02
C SER A 149 -4.28 -15.90 4.73
N SER A 150 -4.30 -14.59 4.45
CA SER A 150 -3.48 -13.57 5.09
C SER A 150 -4.04 -13.03 6.41
N VAL A 151 -5.31 -13.32 6.77
CA VAL A 151 -5.95 -12.76 7.96
C VAL A 151 -5.14 -13.04 9.22
N ARG A 152 -4.85 -11.99 9.98
CA ARG A 152 -4.02 -12.08 11.17
C ARG A 152 -4.76 -12.83 12.30
N VAL A 153 -4.00 -13.63 13.03
CA VAL A 153 -4.45 -14.31 14.25
C VAL A 153 -3.85 -13.58 15.44
N PHE A 154 -4.66 -13.27 16.44
CA PHE A 154 -4.21 -12.62 17.68
C PHE A 154 -4.22 -13.62 18.83
N THR A 155 -3.08 -13.75 19.51
CA THR A 155 -2.94 -14.65 20.66
C THR A 155 -3.66 -14.08 21.90
N ASN A 156 -3.64 -12.75 22.07
CA ASN A 156 -4.18 -12.08 23.23
C ASN A 156 -4.74 -10.67 22.94
N ALA A 157 -5.49 -10.12 23.90
CA ALA A 157 -6.12 -8.81 23.78
C ALA A 157 -5.11 -7.66 23.62
N ARG A 158 -3.92 -7.74 24.25
CA ARG A 158 -2.90 -6.69 24.12
C ARG A 158 -2.33 -6.62 22.72
N GLU A 159 -2.15 -7.78 22.07
CA GLU A 159 -1.71 -7.87 20.67
C GLU A 159 -2.74 -7.25 19.72
N ALA A 160 -4.02 -7.59 19.90
CA ALA A 160 -5.12 -6.99 19.13
C ALA A 160 -5.21 -5.46 19.30
N ALA A 161 -5.10 -4.95 20.53
CA ALA A 161 -5.11 -3.51 20.80
C ALA A 161 -3.90 -2.79 20.17
N ARG A 162 -2.73 -3.43 20.17
CA ARG A 162 -1.53 -2.86 19.56
C ARG A 162 -1.68 -2.75 18.05
N TRP A 163 -2.16 -3.81 17.41
CA TRP A 163 -2.40 -3.81 15.97
C TRP A 163 -3.42 -2.73 15.57
N LEU A 164 -4.56 -2.62 16.27
CA LEU A 164 -5.55 -1.58 15.97
C LEU A 164 -5.01 -0.16 16.06
N ARG A 165 -4.07 0.10 16.99
CA ARG A 165 -3.42 1.40 17.09
C ARG A 165 -2.44 1.66 15.94
N VAL A 166 -1.69 0.64 15.53
CA VAL A 166 -0.73 0.76 14.42
C VAL A 166 -1.47 0.95 13.09
N GLU A 167 -2.58 0.26 12.86
CA GLU A 167 -3.33 0.35 11.60
C GLU A 167 -4.39 1.46 11.59
N GLN A 168 -4.45 2.33 12.61
CA GLN A 168 -5.50 3.35 12.70
C GLN A 168 -5.53 4.23 11.45
N ASP A 169 -4.37 4.74 11.03
CA ASP A 169 -4.25 5.63 9.88
C ASP A 169 -4.56 4.89 8.57
N ASN A 170 -4.14 3.63 8.45
CA ASN A 170 -4.47 2.79 7.31
C ASN A 170 -5.98 2.50 7.19
N LEU A 171 -6.64 2.21 8.31
CA LEU A 171 -8.08 1.99 8.34
C LEU A 171 -8.86 3.27 7.97
N LEU A 172 -8.42 4.43 8.45
CA LEU A 172 -9.00 5.72 8.08
C LEU A 172 -8.79 6.04 6.60
N ALA A 173 -7.58 5.80 6.07
CA ALA A 173 -7.27 5.97 4.65
C ALA A 173 -8.16 5.10 3.76
N TRP A 174 -8.48 3.88 4.19
CA TRP A 174 -9.42 3.01 3.47
C TRP A 174 -10.87 3.52 3.48
N LEU A 175 -11.33 4.09 4.59
CA LEU A 175 -12.67 4.69 4.66
C LEU A 175 -12.76 5.92 3.75
N ASP A 176 -11.74 6.78 3.75
CA ASP A 176 -11.69 7.95 2.87
C ASP A 176 -11.59 7.55 1.38
N HIS A 177 -10.77 6.54 1.06
CA HIS A 177 -10.66 6.00 -0.29
C HIS A 177 -11.99 5.45 -0.81
N GLY A 178 -12.72 4.68 0.01
CA GLY A 178 -14.05 4.17 -0.33
C GLY A 178 -15.09 5.28 -0.55
N ALA A 179 -15.05 6.33 0.26
CA ALA A 179 -15.94 7.48 0.12
C ALA A 179 -15.68 8.27 -1.19
N ARG A 180 -14.41 8.46 -1.57
CA ARG A 180 -14.03 9.13 -2.82
C ARG A 180 -14.48 8.36 -4.06
N GLN A 181 -14.36 7.03 -4.05
CA GLN A 181 -14.80 6.17 -5.16
C GLN A 181 -16.32 6.24 -5.37
N GLN A 182 -17.11 6.22 -4.28
CA GLN A 182 -18.57 6.38 -4.36
C GLN A 182 -18.98 7.74 -4.92
N LEU A 183 -18.26 8.82 -4.56
CA LEU A 183 -18.54 10.16 -5.09
C LEU A 183 -18.19 10.29 -6.59
N SER A 184 -17.12 9.64 -7.07
CA SER A 184 -16.81 9.62 -8.51
C SER A 184 -17.82 8.82 -9.33
N GLU A 185 -18.32 7.69 -8.81
CA GLU A 185 -19.37 6.90 -9.48
C GLU A 185 -20.71 7.66 -9.57
N ILE A 186 -21.04 8.49 -8.57
CA ILE A 186 -22.25 9.33 -8.57
C ILE A 186 -22.11 10.52 -9.52
N THR A 187 -20.92 11.11 -9.63
CA THR A 187 -20.68 12.31 -10.45
C THR A 187 -20.54 11.98 -11.95
N MET A 188 -20.20 10.72 -12.28
CA MET A 188 -20.06 10.24 -13.66
C MET A 188 -21.37 9.67 -14.24
N ARG A 189 -22.50 9.88 -13.56
CA ARG A 189 -23.84 9.41 -13.95
C ARG A 189 -24.79 10.59 -14.18
#